data_AF-A0A1X0JNE6-F1
#
_entry.id   AF-A0A1X0JNE6-F1
#
_cell.length_a   1.000
_cell.length_b   1.000
_cell.length_c   1.000
_cell.angle_alpha   90.00
_cell.angle_beta   90.00
_cell.angle_gamma   90.00
#
_symmetry.space_group_name_H-M   'P 1'
#
loop_
_entity.id
_entity.type
_entity.pdbx_description
1 polymer ?
#
loop_
_entity_poly.entity_id
_entity_poly.type
_entity_poly.pdbx_seq_one_letter_code
_entity_poly.pdbx_strand_id
1 'polypeptide(L)'
;MSAAKSLFKPLSIVSSVMGGIIAGKIFTEIWQRVNPDDEEPDPKDLSRSLREVMIAAAVQGLIVGVVRAALARGQAKGFAAITDEDLS
;
A
#
# COMPACT_ATOMS: atom_id res chain seq x y z
N MET A 1 2.22 -32.54 1.60
CA MET A 1 1.74 -31.14 1.59
C MET A 1 2.86 -30.26 1.05
N SER A 2 2.60 -29.59 -0.08
CA SER A 2 3.62 -29.06 -0.99
C SER A 2 4.46 -27.92 -0.38
N ALA A 3 5.79 -28.03 -0.54
CA ALA A 3 6.79 -27.02 -0.16
C ALA A 3 6.49 -25.61 -0.71
N ALA A 4 5.69 -25.51 -1.78
CA ALA A 4 5.22 -24.24 -2.34
C ALA A 4 4.43 -23.38 -1.34
N LYS A 5 3.66 -23.98 -0.42
CA LYS A 5 2.84 -23.24 0.57
C LYS A 5 3.69 -22.65 1.71
N SER A 6 4.88 -23.20 1.93
CA SER A 6 5.84 -22.76 2.96
C SER A 6 6.67 -21.56 2.52
N LEU A 7 6.92 -21.40 1.22
CA LEU A 7 7.66 -20.26 0.65
C LEU A 7 6.75 -19.08 0.31
N PHE A 8 5.49 -19.34 -0.07
CA PHE A 8 4.53 -18.28 -0.40
C PHE A 8 4.15 -17.40 0.80
N LYS A 9 4.03 -17.98 1.99
CA LYS A 9 3.72 -17.23 3.22
C LYS A 9 4.80 -16.19 3.56
N PRO A 10 6.09 -16.53 3.71
CA PRO A 10 7.11 -15.54 4.02
C PRO A 10 7.27 -14.50 2.92
N LEU A 11 7.16 -14.88 1.64
CA LEU A 11 7.23 -13.92 0.54
C LEU A 11 6.07 -12.92 0.56
N SER A 12 4.84 -13.37 0.88
CA SER A 12 3.67 -12.50 1.02
C SER A 12 3.80 -11.49 2.17
N ILE A 13 4.45 -11.87 3.26
CA ILE A 13 4.70 -10.98 4.41
C ILE A 13 5.74 -9.93 4.05
N VAL A 14 6.87 -10.35 3.46
CA VAL A 14 7.95 -9.44 3.04
C VAL A 14 7.44 -8.42 2.02
N SER A 15 6.66 -8.86 1.03
CA SER A 15 6.06 -7.96 0.03
C SER A 15 5.00 -7.03 0.64
N SER A 16 4.25 -7.48 1.66
CA SER A 16 3.31 -6.62 2.39
C SER A 16 4.03 -5.52 3.19
N VAL A 17 5.13 -5.86 3.89
CA VAL A 17 5.95 -4.89 4.63
C VAL A 17 6.56 -3.87 3.68
N MET A 18 7.15 -4.34 2.57
CA MET A 18 7.76 -3.46 1.58
C MET A 18 6.73 -2.54 0.93
N GLY A 19 5.55 -3.07 0.61
CA GLY A 19 4.42 -2.26 0.12
C GLY A 19 3.97 -1.21 1.12
N GLY A 20 3.94 -1.53 2.41
CA GLY A 20 3.63 -0.59 3.49
C GLY A 20 4.64 0.57 3.59
N ILE A 21 5.94 0.26 3.50
CA ILE A 21 7.01 1.28 3.52
C ILE A 21 6.91 2.22 2.31
N ILE A 22 6.68 1.67 1.12
CA ILE A 22 6.54 2.47 -0.11
C ILE A 22 5.29 3.36 -0.01
N ALA A 23 4.16 2.82 0.45
CA ALA A 23 2.93 3.59 0.63
C ALA A 23 3.11 4.73 1.64
N GLY A 24 3.81 4.48 2.76
CA GLY A 24 4.14 5.52 3.74
C GLY A 24 4.96 6.66 3.13
N LYS A 25 6.03 6.34 2.40
CA LYS A 25 6.85 7.36 1.72
C LYS A 25 6.06 8.19 0.72
N ILE A 26 5.22 7.55 -0.10
CA ILE A 26 4.38 8.26 -1.08
C ILE A 26 3.41 9.21 -0.37
N PHE A 27 2.85 8.78 0.76
CA PHE A 27 1.96 9.64 1.56
C PHE A 27 2.71 10.85 2.13
N THR A 28 3.87 10.66 2.76
CA THR A 28 4.69 11.75 3.29
C THR A 28 5.05 12.76 2.20
N GLU A 29 5.49 12.30 1.03
CA GLU A 29 5.83 13.18 -0.11
C GLU A 29 4.62 13.99 -0.61
N ILE A 30 3.46 13.35 -0.75
CA ILE A 30 2.22 14.05 -1.15
C ILE A 30 1.82 15.06 -0.07
N TRP A 31 1.95 14.71 1.20
CA TRP A 31 1.59 15.60 2.31
C TRP A 31 2.47 16.84 2.35
N GLN A 32 3.80 16.66 2.31
CA GLN A 32 4.76 17.76 2.26
C GLN A 32 4.57 18.66 1.02
N ARG A 33 4.10 18.10 -0.09
CA ARG A 33 3.78 18.88 -1.30
C ARG A 33 2.56 19.79 -1.10
N VAL A 34 1.55 19.31 -0.37
CA VAL A 34 0.28 20.01 -0.16
C VAL A 34 0.36 20.98 1.02
N ASN A 35 1.05 20.58 2.09
CA ASN A 35 1.27 21.36 3.31
C ASN A 35 2.77 21.37 3.67
N PRO A 36 3.58 22.21 2.99
CA PRO A 36 5.03 22.24 3.19
C PRO A 36 5.47 22.75 4.56
N ASP A 37 4.61 23.50 5.26
CA ASP A 37 4.90 24.10 6.56
C ASP A 37 4.32 23.29 7.74
N ASP A 38 3.75 22.11 7.49
CA ASP A 38 3.02 21.34 8.48
C ASP A 38 3.48 19.88 8.53
N GLU A 39 3.56 19.36 9.75
CA GLU A 39 3.94 17.97 9.98
C GLU A 39 2.79 17.04 9.58
N GLU A 40 3.14 15.79 9.22
CA GLU A 40 2.15 14.79 8.83
C GLU A 40 1.12 14.61 9.98
N PRO A 41 -0.20 14.71 9.72
CA PRO A 41 -1.20 14.75 10.77
C PRO A 41 -1.21 13.42 11.50
N ASP A 42 -0.83 13.45 12.78
CA ASP A 42 -0.96 12.29 13.65
C ASP A 42 -2.47 12.02 13.84
N PRO A 43 -2.97 10.82 13.48
CA PRO A 43 -4.37 10.45 13.69
C PRO A 43 -4.83 10.54 15.15
N LYS A 44 -3.89 10.63 16.11
CA LYS A 44 -4.14 10.78 17.54
C LYS A 44 -4.07 12.22 18.03
N ASP A 45 -3.74 13.18 17.16
CA ASP A 45 -3.70 14.59 17.50
C ASP A 45 -5.12 15.16 17.55
N LEU A 46 -5.66 15.22 18.76
CA LEU A 46 -6.99 15.75 19.05
C LEU A 46 -7.09 17.27 18.88
N SER A 47 -5.98 17.98 18.64
CA SER A 47 -5.98 19.42 18.36
C SER A 47 -6.41 19.75 16.91
N ARG A 48 -6.40 18.74 16.03
CA ARG A 48 -6.74 18.87 14.61
C ARG A 48 -8.24 18.80 14.37
N SER A 49 -8.70 19.50 13.33
CA SER A 49 -10.13 19.48 13.00
C SER A 49 -10.55 18.10 12.47
N LEU A 50 -11.73 17.64 12.86
CA LEU A 50 -12.27 16.34 12.43
C LEU A 50 -12.34 16.23 10.89
N ARG A 51 -12.60 17.35 10.20
CA ARG A 51 -12.59 17.44 8.74
C ARG A 51 -11.21 17.15 8.15
N GLU A 52 -10.17 17.71 8.74
CA GLU A 52 -8.79 17.56 8.28
C GLU A 52 -8.29 16.13 8.47
N VAL A 53 -8.55 15.53 9.64
CA VAL A 53 -8.24 14.12 9.90
C VAL A 53 -8.95 13.20 8.90
N MET A 54 -10.23 13.46 8.60
CA MET A 54 -10.97 12.66 7.63
C MET A 54 -10.44 12.81 6.19
N ILE A 55 -9.99 14.00 5.79
CA ILE A 55 -9.36 14.22 4.48
C ILE A 55 -8.02 13.48 4.42
N ALA A 56 -7.18 13.60 5.44
CA ALA A 56 -5.91 12.88 5.52
C ALA A 56 -6.11 11.36 5.44
N ALA A 57 -7.06 10.82 6.22
CA ALA A 57 -7.41 9.41 6.18
C ALA A 57 -7.93 8.96 4.80
N ALA A 58 -8.71 9.79 4.11
CA ALA A 58 -9.19 9.50 2.75
C ALA A 58 -8.03 9.43 1.74
N VAL A 59 -7.08 10.36 1.80
CA VAL A 59 -5.88 10.38 0.94
C VAL A 59 -5.00 9.14 1.22
N GLN A 60 -4.77 8.83 2.50
CA GLN A 60 -4.02 7.64 2.89
C GLN A 60 -4.69 6.36 2.38
N GLY A 61 -6.02 6.26 2.53
CA GLY A 61 -6.82 5.15 2.01
C GLY A 61 -6.73 5.00 0.49
N LEU A 62 -6.74 6.12 -0.25
CA LEU A 62 -6.58 6.14 -1.70
C LEU A 62 -5.22 5.59 -2.12
N ILE A 63 -4.13 6.05 -1.50
CA ILE A 63 -2.76 5.61 -1.81
C ILE A 63 -2.61 4.11 -1.55
N VAL A 64 -3.06 3.64 -0.37
CA VAL A 64 -3.02 2.21 -0.02
C VAL A 64 -3.84 1.38 -1.01
N GLY A 65 -5.02 1.88 -1.41
CA GLY A 65 -5.87 1.25 -2.42
C GLY A 65 -5.17 1.10 -3.77
N VAL A 66 -4.54 2.17 -4.26
CA VAL A 66 -3.80 2.19 -5.53
C VAL A 66 -2.63 1.22 -5.50
N VAL A 67 -1.82 1.23 -4.43
CA VAL A 67 -0.69 0.30 -4.28
C VAL A 67 -1.16 -1.15 -4.27
N ARG A 68 -2.23 -1.47 -3.52
CA ARG A 68 -2.83 -2.81 -3.52
C ARG A 68 -3.32 -3.24 -4.90
N ALA A 69 -4.01 -2.35 -5.63
CA ALA A 69 -4.48 -2.65 -6.98
C ALA A 69 -3.33 -2.90 -7.95
N ALA A 70 -2.26 -2.09 -7.89
CA ALA A 70 -1.07 -2.27 -8.70
C ALA A 70 -0.37 -3.61 -8.40
N LEU A 71 -0.19 -3.95 -7.12
CA LEU A 71 0.37 -5.23 -6.69
C LEU A 71 -0.50 -6.42 -7.11
N ALA A 72 -1.81 -6.35 -6.89
CA ALA A 72 -2.74 -7.41 -7.31
C ALA A 72 -2.69 -7.65 -8.82
N ARG A 73 -2.61 -6.58 -9.61
CA ARG A 73 -2.48 -6.68 -11.07
C ARG A 73 -1.12 -7.24 -11.50
N GLY A 74 -0.04 -6.86 -10.81
CA GLY A 74 1.29 -7.41 -11.02
C GLY A 74 1.36 -8.90 -10.67
N GLN A 75 0.77 -9.30 -9.54
CA GLN A 75 0.66 -10.69 -9.11
C GLN A 75 -0.18 -11.53 -10.06
N ALA A 76 -1.32 -11.02 -10.54
CA ALA A 76 -2.16 -11.72 -11.51
C ALA A 76 -1.39 -11.98 -12.83
N LYS A 77 -0.64 -10.99 -13.32
CA LYS A 77 0.22 -11.15 -14.51
C LYS A 77 1.38 -12.09 -14.27
N GLY A 78 2.04 -11.98 -13.11
CA GLY A 78 3.15 -12.85 -12.73
C GLY A 78 2.71 -14.29 -12.55
N PHE A 79 1.57 -14.53 -11.91
CA PHE A 79 1.00 -15.87 -11.73
C PHE A 79 0.68 -16.52 -13.08
N ALA A 80 0.01 -15.79 -13.99
CA ALA A 80 -0.23 -16.27 -15.35
C ALA A 80 1.07 -16.62 -16.10
N ALA A 81 2.13 -15.82 -15.92
CA ALA A 81 3.42 -16.07 -16.56
C ALA A 81 4.22 -17.25 -15.96
N ILE A 82 3.98 -17.62 -14.69
CA ILE A 82 4.70 -18.70 -14.00
C ILE A 82 3.96 -20.03 -14.11
N THR A 83 2.62 -20.00 -14.24
CA THR A 83 1.79 -21.22 -14.29
C THR A 83 1.71 -21.84 -15.69
N ASP A 84 2.20 -21.18 -16.75
CA ASP A 84 2.06 -21.64 -18.15
C ASP A 84 0.59 -21.97 -18.50
N GLU A 85 -0.35 -21.30 -17.81
CA GLU A 85 -1.77 -21.38 -18.15
C GLU A 85 -1.98 -20.39 -19.28
N ASP A 86 -1.57 -20.84 -20.46
CA ASP A 86 -1.92 -20.25 -21.75
C ASP A 86 -3.43 -20.04 -21.74
N LEU A 87 -3.84 -18.77 -21.77
CA LEU A 87 -5.24 -18.39 -21.96
C LEU A 87 -5.59 -18.70 -23.42
N SER A 88 -5.82 -19.98 -23.73
CA SER A 88 -6.45 -20.45 -24.97
C SER A 88 -7.91 -20.79 -24.73
#